data_AF-A0A3M1CTI0-F1
#
_entry.id   AF-A0A3M1CTI0-F1
#
_cell.length_a   1.000
_cell.length_b   1.000
_cell.length_c   1.000
_cell.angle_alpha   90.00
_cell.angle_beta   90.00
_cell.angle_gamma   90.00
#
_symmetry.space_group_name_H-M   'P 1'
#
loop_
_entity.id
_entity.type
_entity.pdbx_description
1 polymer ?
#
loop_
_entity_poly.entity_id
_entity_poly.type
_entity_poly.pdbx_seq_one_letter_code
_entity_poly.pdbx_strand_id
1 'polypeptide(L)'
;MQVVTDPLALQADCLARRRRGERIGFVPTMGYLHRGHTSLMELARPRCDHLVVSIYVNPLQFGAGEDLDRYPRDPEGDRAACERAGVDCLFMPTDLYPPGHSTRVRVEGLTAGLCGASRPTHFEGVTTVVARLFGLVQPDVAVFGEKDYQQLAVIRRMVRDLAMPIEILGGPLIRDDDGVALSSRNAYLDEDQRRRARSISRALAWLADAVAGGEVDVATLLARARARLDVDRIDYLEIVDPDELQPLARISGPARALAAAWLGRTRLIDNVALVPPSAHR
;
A
#
# COMPACT_ATOMS: atom_id res chain seq x y z
N MET A 1 -15.15 16.78 11.61
CA MET A 1 -14.61 15.42 11.77
C MET A 1 -14.92 14.89 13.16
N GLN A 2 -15.64 13.78 13.25
CA GLN A 2 -15.83 13.00 14.47
C GLN A 2 -14.62 12.07 14.68
N VAL A 3 -14.19 11.88 15.93
CA VAL A 3 -13.19 10.88 16.30
C VAL A 3 -13.87 9.73 17.03
N VAL A 4 -13.67 8.50 16.57
CA VAL A 4 -14.29 7.29 17.12
C VAL A 4 -13.20 6.30 17.52
N THR A 5 -13.33 5.69 18.69
CA THR A 5 -12.37 4.68 19.19
C THR A 5 -13.01 3.30 19.36
N ASP A 6 -14.32 3.25 19.63
CA ASP A 6 -15.06 1.99 19.76
C ASP A 6 -15.46 1.43 18.37
N PRO A 7 -15.02 0.19 18.03
CA PRO A 7 -15.42 -0.46 16.79
C PRO A 7 -16.93 -0.59 16.60
N LEU A 8 -17.70 -0.84 17.67
CA LEU A 8 -19.14 -1.03 17.56
C LEU A 8 -19.87 0.29 17.34
N ALA A 9 -19.42 1.38 17.98
CA ALA A 9 -19.90 2.73 17.70
C ALA A 9 -19.64 3.13 16.23
N LEU A 10 -18.45 2.84 15.69
CA LEU A 10 -18.14 3.08 14.27
C LEU A 10 -19.10 2.30 13.35
N GLN A 11 -19.28 1.01 13.63
CA GLN A 11 -20.14 0.15 12.82
C GLN A 11 -21.59 0.62 12.85
N ALA A 12 -22.10 1.03 14.02
CA ALA A 12 -23.44 1.56 14.16
C ALA A 12 -23.65 2.85 13.35
N ASP A 13 -22.69 3.79 13.36
CA ASP A 13 -22.76 5.01 12.56
C ASP A 13 -22.76 4.70 11.05
N CYS A 14 -21.82 3.86 10.61
CA CYS A 14 -21.72 3.46 9.19
C CYS A 14 -23.00 2.77 8.70
N LEU A 15 -23.57 1.86 9.49
CA LEU A 15 -24.85 1.21 9.17
C LEU A 15 -26.01 2.21 9.10
N ALA A 16 -26.06 3.20 10.01
CA ALA A 16 -27.08 4.23 9.98
C ALA A 16 -26.98 5.11 8.73
N ARG A 17 -25.76 5.43 8.28
CA ARG A 17 -25.48 6.16 7.03
C ARG A 17 -25.92 5.39 5.80
N ARG A 18 -25.53 4.11 5.70
CA ARG A 18 -25.97 3.23 4.61
C ARG A 18 -27.50 3.14 4.53
N ARG A 19 -28.21 3.08 5.66
CA ARG A 19 -29.68 3.09 5.69
C ARG A 19 -30.31 4.38 5.17
N ARG A 20 -29.57 5.50 5.19
CA ARG A 20 -29.98 6.78 4.58
C ARG A 20 -29.59 6.89 3.10
N GLY A 21 -28.93 5.87 2.54
CA GLY A 21 -28.45 5.89 1.17
C GLY A 21 -27.15 6.68 0.96
N GLU A 22 -26.45 7.07 2.03
CA GLU A 22 -25.15 7.73 1.93
C GLU A 22 -24.08 6.74 1.46
N ARG A 23 -23.25 7.17 0.51
CA ARG A 23 -22.09 6.43 0.02
C ARG A 23 -20.90 6.64 0.96
N ILE A 24 -20.27 5.56 1.42
CA ILE A 24 -19.15 5.58 2.36
C ILE A 24 -17.83 5.35 1.62
N GLY A 25 -16.89 6.27 1.79
CA GLY A 25 -15.51 6.15 1.33
C GLY A 25 -14.59 5.82 2.50
N PHE A 26 -13.58 4.99 2.25
CA PHE A 26 -12.68 4.52 3.31
C PHE A 26 -11.21 4.55 2.91
N VAL A 27 -10.36 5.08 3.79
CA VAL A 27 -8.89 5.05 3.66
C VAL A 27 -8.28 4.45 4.92
N PRO A 28 -7.89 3.17 4.91
CA PRO A 28 -7.20 2.55 6.04
C PRO A 28 -5.72 2.93 6.06
N THR A 29 -5.21 3.32 7.22
CA THR A 29 -3.81 3.70 7.43
C THR A 29 -3.28 3.18 8.77
N MET A 30 -1.95 3.26 8.94
CA MET A 30 -1.29 3.00 10.23
C MET A 30 -0.87 4.29 10.96
N GLY A 31 -1.33 5.46 10.52
CA GLY A 31 -0.93 6.76 11.08
C GLY A 31 0.44 7.25 10.61
N TYR A 32 0.95 8.28 11.27
CA TYR A 32 2.13 9.05 10.86
C TYR A 32 2.00 9.49 9.38
N LEU A 33 0.92 10.23 9.15
CA LEU A 33 0.41 10.60 7.86
C LEU A 33 1.37 11.56 7.14
N HIS A 34 1.36 11.46 5.82
CA HIS A 34 2.20 12.26 4.93
C HIS A 34 1.40 12.56 3.66
N ARG A 35 1.95 13.34 2.73
CA ARG A 35 1.25 13.73 1.49
C ARG A 35 0.71 12.55 0.68
N GLY A 36 1.43 11.42 0.67
CA GLY A 36 0.95 10.18 0.04
C GLY A 36 -0.31 9.58 0.68
N HIS A 37 -0.63 9.89 1.94
CA HIS A 37 -1.86 9.48 2.60
C HIS A 37 -2.99 10.48 2.33
N THR A 38 -2.70 11.79 2.43
CA THR A 38 -3.71 12.83 2.16
C THR A 38 -4.17 12.80 0.70
N SER A 39 -3.30 12.44 -0.25
CA SER A 39 -3.71 12.22 -1.64
C SER A 39 -4.72 11.08 -1.82
N LEU A 40 -4.70 10.06 -0.96
CA LEU A 40 -5.72 9.00 -0.96
C LEU A 40 -7.06 9.52 -0.46
N MET A 41 -7.04 10.39 0.56
CA MET A 41 -8.23 11.04 1.11
C MET A 41 -8.84 11.99 0.06
N GLU A 42 -8.02 12.77 -0.63
CA GLU A 42 -8.42 13.63 -1.75
C GLU A 42 -9.03 12.82 -2.90
N LEU A 43 -8.49 11.64 -3.21
CA LEU A 43 -9.04 10.72 -4.21
C LEU A 43 -10.37 10.09 -3.77
N ALA A 44 -10.52 9.78 -2.47
CA ALA A 44 -11.72 9.18 -1.91
C ALA A 44 -12.88 10.18 -1.79
N ARG A 45 -12.58 11.43 -1.43
CA ARG A 45 -13.56 12.45 -1.08
C ARG A 45 -14.66 12.68 -2.12
N PRO A 46 -14.39 12.86 -3.43
CA PRO A 46 -15.45 13.05 -4.43
C PRO A 46 -16.24 11.77 -4.75
N ARG A 47 -15.88 10.63 -4.16
CA ARG A 47 -16.52 9.32 -4.39
C ARG A 47 -17.41 8.88 -3.23
N CYS A 48 -17.69 9.74 -2.27
CA CYS A 48 -18.48 9.38 -1.09
C CYS A 48 -19.18 10.61 -0.48
N ASP A 49 -20.28 10.36 0.22
CA ASP A 49 -20.96 11.35 1.07
C ASP A 49 -20.30 11.39 2.45
N HIS A 50 -19.80 10.24 2.92
CA HIS A 50 -19.12 10.12 4.20
C HIS A 50 -17.72 9.48 4.06
N LEU A 51 -16.67 10.22 4.41
CA LEU A 51 -15.28 9.75 4.37
C LEU A 51 -14.81 9.30 5.75
N VAL A 52 -14.48 8.03 5.84
CA VAL A 52 -13.90 7.39 7.02
C VAL A 52 -12.39 7.18 6.78
N VAL A 53 -11.57 7.52 7.77
CA VAL A 53 -10.14 7.16 7.80
C VAL A 53 -9.89 6.36 9.05
N SER A 54 -9.14 5.25 8.96
CA SER A 54 -8.66 4.54 10.14
C SER A 54 -7.18 4.77 10.37
N ILE A 55 -6.79 4.92 11.63
CA ILE A 55 -5.39 4.88 12.08
C ILE A 55 -5.28 3.74 13.08
N TYR A 56 -4.62 2.66 12.68
CA TYR A 56 -4.37 1.52 13.54
C TYR A 56 -3.08 0.81 13.14
N VAL A 57 -2.09 0.81 14.04
CA VAL A 57 -0.86 0.02 13.86
C VAL A 57 -1.16 -1.43 14.19
N ASN A 58 -1.52 -2.20 13.16
CA ASN A 58 -1.93 -3.60 13.30
C ASN A 58 -0.76 -4.51 13.73
N PRO A 59 -0.78 -5.16 14.89
CA PRO A 59 0.30 -6.05 15.30
C PRO A 59 0.45 -7.29 14.41
N LEU A 60 -0.66 -7.81 13.84
CA LEU A 60 -0.65 -9.07 13.09
C LEU A 60 0.17 -9.02 11.79
N GLN A 61 0.41 -7.83 11.24
CA GLN A 61 1.17 -7.65 10.00
C GLN A 61 2.66 -7.35 10.24
N PHE A 62 3.12 -7.40 11.49
CA PHE A 62 4.54 -7.29 11.86
C PHE A 62 5.08 -8.64 12.30
N GLY A 63 6.21 -9.05 11.71
CA GLY A 63 6.95 -10.23 12.11
C GLY A 63 7.76 -10.00 13.41
N ALA A 64 8.24 -11.09 14.01
CA ALA A 64 9.17 -11.00 15.13
C ALA A 64 10.44 -10.22 14.73
N GLY A 65 10.82 -9.21 15.52
CA GLY A 65 11.98 -8.36 15.25
C GLY A 65 11.75 -7.25 14.22
N GLU A 66 10.54 -7.12 13.66
CA GLU A 66 10.16 -5.95 12.87
C GLU A 66 9.91 -4.71 13.75
N ASP A 67 9.59 -3.59 13.12
CA ASP A 67 9.60 -2.25 13.74
C ASP A 67 8.31 -1.88 14.49
N LEU A 68 7.54 -2.84 15.00
CA LEU A 68 6.25 -2.58 15.69
C LEU A 68 6.39 -1.57 16.85
N ASP A 69 7.36 -1.81 17.75
CA ASP A 69 7.58 -0.95 18.93
C ASP A 69 8.15 0.43 18.60
N ARG A 70 8.75 0.56 17.41
CA ARG A 70 9.42 1.78 16.94
C ARG A 70 8.65 2.50 15.84
N TYR A 71 7.47 2.00 15.47
CA TYR A 71 6.67 2.58 14.41
C TYR A 71 6.27 4.01 14.82
N PRO A 72 6.49 5.02 13.97
CA PRO A 72 6.28 6.40 14.34
C PRO A 72 4.79 6.68 14.59
N ARG A 73 4.51 7.58 15.52
CA ARG A 73 3.14 7.98 15.90
C ARG A 73 3.11 9.49 16.10
N ASP A 74 2.14 10.16 15.49
CA ASP A 74 1.87 11.59 15.68
C ASP A 74 0.35 11.82 15.63
N PRO A 75 -0.39 11.43 16.69
CA PRO A 75 -1.87 11.50 16.70
C PRO A 75 -2.40 12.90 16.41
N GLU A 76 -1.73 13.95 16.92
CA GLU A 76 -2.10 15.34 16.73
C GLU A 76 -1.89 15.78 15.27
N GLY A 77 -0.73 15.49 14.69
CA GLY A 77 -0.44 15.78 13.29
C GLY A 77 -1.35 15.01 12.33
N ASP A 78 -1.62 13.73 12.65
CA ASP A 78 -2.52 12.86 11.90
C ASP A 78 -3.95 13.41 11.89
N ARG A 79 -4.46 13.82 13.06
CA ARG A 79 -5.78 14.43 13.20
C ARG A 79 -5.89 15.70 12.37
N ALA A 80 -4.89 16.58 12.47
CA ALA A 80 -4.87 17.84 11.72
C ALA A 80 -4.82 17.61 10.20
N ALA A 81 -4.10 16.57 9.75
CA ALA A 81 -4.07 16.18 8.33
C ALA A 81 -5.45 15.69 7.84
N CYS A 82 -6.13 14.85 8.64
CA CYS A 82 -7.48 14.37 8.32
C CYS A 82 -8.52 15.50 8.27
N GLU A 83 -8.46 16.45 9.22
CA GLU A 83 -9.35 17.62 9.22
C GLU A 83 -9.19 18.47 7.96
N ARG A 84 -7.94 18.74 7.54
CA ARG A 84 -7.67 19.48 6.29
C ARG A 84 -8.13 18.74 5.04
N ALA A 85 -8.09 17.41 5.05
CA ALA A 85 -8.50 16.57 3.92
C ALA A 85 -10.02 16.35 3.83
N GLY A 86 -10.82 16.95 4.73
CA GLY A 86 -12.28 16.82 4.71
C GLY A 86 -12.77 15.43 5.13
N VAL A 87 -12.06 14.79 6.05
CA VAL A 87 -12.47 13.53 6.68
C VAL A 87 -13.64 13.79 7.62
N ASP A 88 -14.69 12.97 7.52
CA ASP A 88 -15.87 13.10 8.36
C ASP A 88 -15.72 12.30 9.65
N CYS A 89 -15.16 11.09 9.57
CA CYS A 89 -14.93 10.21 10.71
C CYS A 89 -13.49 9.68 10.73
N LEU A 90 -12.76 10.00 11.78
CA LEU A 90 -11.44 9.43 12.08
C LEU A 90 -11.59 8.32 13.12
N PHE A 91 -11.33 7.08 12.71
CA PHE A 91 -11.39 5.90 13.54
C PHE A 91 -10.00 5.53 14.10
N MET A 92 -9.84 5.59 15.41
CA MET A 92 -8.59 5.34 16.13
C MET A 92 -8.80 4.31 17.25
N PRO A 93 -9.04 3.03 16.89
CA PRO A 93 -9.25 1.99 17.89
C PRO A 93 -7.95 1.73 18.67
N THR A 94 -8.08 1.51 19.98
CA THR A 94 -6.97 1.01 20.80
C THR A 94 -6.71 -0.46 20.52
N ASP A 95 -7.77 -1.21 20.24
CA ASP A 95 -7.69 -2.61 19.86
C ASP A 95 -8.79 -2.94 18.86
N LEU A 96 -8.46 -3.79 17.90
CA LEU A 96 -9.43 -4.37 16.99
C LEU A 96 -9.76 -5.81 17.38
N TYR A 97 -8.90 -6.54 18.07
CA TYR A 97 -9.04 -7.99 18.22
C TYR A 97 -9.61 -8.37 19.58
N PRO A 98 -10.84 -8.93 19.64
CA PRO A 98 -11.39 -9.37 20.92
C PRO A 98 -10.57 -10.53 21.52
N PRO A 99 -10.64 -10.75 22.84
CA PRO A 99 -10.04 -11.91 23.48
C PRO A 99 -10.45 -13.21 22.77
N GLY A 100 -9.47 -14.04 22.42
CA GLY A 100 -9.70 -15.30 21.69
C GLY A 100 -9.86 -15.17 20.18
N HIS A 101 -9.56 -14.02 19.57
CA HIS A 101 -9.59 -13.84 18.11
C HIS A 101 -8.75 -14.88 17.35
N SER A 102 -9.45 -15.85 16.74
CA SER A 102 -8.85 -17.02 16.07
C SER A 102 -9.01 -17.00 14.55
N THR A 103 -9.80 -16.07 14.00
CA THR A 103 -10.02 -15.96 12.55
C THR A 103 -8.81 -15.34 11.85
N ARG A 104 -8.47 -15.87 10.68
CA ARG A 104 -7.47 -15.33 9.76
C ARG A 104 -8.03 -15.36 8.34
N VAL A 105 -7.67 -14.37 7.54
CA VAL A 105 -7.99 -14.34 6.10
C VAL A 105 -6.67 -14.50 5.36
N ARG A 106 -6.55 -15.52 4.52
CA ARG A 106 -5.33 -15.80 3.75
C ARG A 106 -5.63 -15.76 2.25
N VAL A 107 -4.79 -15.07 1.51
CA VAL A 107 -4.81 -15.04 0.04
C VAL A 107 -3.60 -15.81 -0.47
N GLU A 108 -3.85 -16.83 -1.29
CA GLU A 108 -2.83 -17.70 -1.86
C GLU A 108 -2.34 -17.19 -3.23
N GLY A 109 -1.20 -17.71 -3.71
CA GLY A 109 -0.59 -17.33 -4.98
C GLY A 109 0.13 -15.97 -4.93
N LEU A 110 -0.63 -14.88 -4.81
CA LEU A 110 -0.12 -13.49 -4.83
C LEU A 110 0.89 -13.17 -3.72
N THR A 111 0.89 -13.97 -2.65
CA THR A 111 1.73 -13.79 -1.46
C THR A 111 2.95 -14.70 -1.45
N ALA A 112 3.15 -15.54 -2.46
CA ALA A 112 4.26 -16.51 -2.49
C ALA A 112 5.63 -15.88 -2.80
N GLY A 113 5.65 -14.77 -3.54
CA GLY A 113 6.87 -14.05 -3.93
C GLY A 113 6.97 -12.64 -3.35
N LEU A 114 7.96 -11.87 -3.82
CA LEU A 114 8.15 -10.45 -3.47
C LEU A 114 8.16 -10.21 -1.95
N CYS A 115 7.37 -9.25 -1.44
CA CYS A 115 7.30 -8.98 0.00
C CYS A 115 6.78 -10.17 0.81
N GLY A 116 5.99 -11.06 0.21
CA GLY A 116 5.40 -12.20 0.91
C GLY A 116 6.45 -13.26 1.23
N ALA A 117 7.40 -13.49 0.32
CA ALA A 117 8.56 -14.34 0.57
C ALA A 117 9.45 -13.78 1.69
N SER A 118 9.71 -12.46 1.68
CA SER A 118 10.56 -11.82 2.69
C SER A 118 9.85 -11.60 4.04
N ARG A 119 8.51 -11.65 4.07
CA ARG A 119 7.67 -11.38 5.25
C ARG A 119 6.50 -12.38 5.34
N PRO A 120 6.75 -13.64 5.75
CA PRO A 120 5.80 -14.76 5.58
C PRO A 120 4.41 -14.58 6.20
N THR A 121 4.27 -13.82 7.29
CA THR A 121 2.99 -13.58 7.96
C THR A 121 2.35 -12.24 7.62
N HIS A 122 3.06 -11.37 6.88
CA HIS A 122 2.67 -9.98 6.70
C HIS A 122 1.30 -9.85 6.03
N PHE A 123 1.12 -10.51 4.87
CA PHE A 123 -0.12 -10.36 4.12
C PHE A 123 -1.33 -10.99 4.79
N GLU A 124 -1.17 -12.10 5.53
CA GLU A 124 -2.27 -12.65 6.35
C GLU A 124 -2.70 -11.63 7.42
N GLY A 125 -1.75 -10.96 8.06
CA GLY A 125 -2.03 -9.87 8.99
C GLY A 125 -2.77 -8.70 8.33
N VAL A 126 -2.36 -8.31 7.13
CA VAL A 126 -3.02 -7.24 6.35
C VAL A 126 -4.44 -7.64 5.94
N THR A 127 -4.63 -8.80 5.32
CA THR A 127 -5.96 -9.24 4.86
C THR A 127 -6.91 -9.45 6.03
N THR A 128 -6.41 -9.96 7.17
CA THR A 128 -7.21 -10.12 8.38
C THR A 128 -7.70 -8.77 8.93
N VAL A 129 -6.81 -7.78 9.06
CA VAL A 129 -7.22 -6.45 9.57
C VAL A 129 -8.12 -5.72 8.58
N VAL A 130 -7.82 -5.77 7.28
CA VAL A 130 -8.60 -5.09 6.24
C VAL A 130 -9.99 -5.71 6.12
N ALA A 131 -10.11 -7.04 6.13
CA ALA A 131 -11.42 -7.71 6.12
C ALA A 131 -12.27 -7.32 7.35
N ARG A 132 -11.64 -7.22 8.52
CA ARG A 132 -12.32 -6.75 9.74
C ARG A 132 -12.76 -5.30 9.62
N LEU A 133 -11.90 -4.41 9.14
CA LEU A 133 -12.23 -2.99 8.92
C LEU A 133 -13.36 -2.84 7.89
N PHE A 134 -13.38 -3.64 6.82
CA PHE A 134 -14.49 -3.66 5.87
C PHE A 134 -15.80 -4.14 6.50
N GLY A 135 -15.77 -5.09 7.45
CA GLY A 135 -16.96 -5.49 8.21
C GLY A 135 -17.49 -4.40 9.15
N LEU A 136 -16.60 -3.55 9.69
CA LEU A 136 -16.97 -2.43 10.55
C LEU A 136 -17.48 -1.24 9.74
N VAL A 137 -16.74 -0.82 8.72
CA VAL A 137 -17.02 0.39 7.95
C VAL A 137 -18.04 0.17 6.84
N GLN A 138 -18.08 -1.04 6.25
CA GLN A 138 -18.89 -1.38 5.08
C GLN A 138 -18.84 -0.30 3.99
N PRO A 139 -17.64 0.04 3.48
CA PRO A 139 -17.50 1.11 2.51
C PRO A 139 -18.04 0.69 1.14
N ASP A 140 -18.50 1.65 0.36
CA ASP A 140 -18.78 1.44 -1.07
C ASP A 140 -17.50 1.58 -1.90
N VAL A 141 -16.55 2.39 -1.42
CA VAL A 141 -15.23 2.58 -2.03
C VAL A 141 -14.14 2.59 -0.98
N ALA A 142 -13.05 1.85 -1.23
CA ALA A 142 -11.85 1.90 -0.40
C ALA A 142 -10.62 2.23 -1.24
N VAL A 143 -9.76 3.11 -0.73
CA VAL A 143 -8.60 3.65 -1.46
C VAL A 143 -7.31 3.21 -0.79
N PHE A 144 -6.40 2.63 -1.58
CA PHE A 144 -5.08 2.17 -1.14
C PHE A 144 -4.00 2.73 -2.05
N GLY A 145 -2.83 3.05 -1.49
CA GLY A 145 -1.72 3.58 -2.28
C GLY A 145 -1.04 2.51 -3.14
N GLU A 146 -0.73 2.84 -4.39
CA GLU A 146 0.00 1.97 -5.31
C GLU A 146 1.48 1.77 -4.92
N LYS A 147 1.99 2.54 -3.96
CA LYS A 147 3.32 2.31 -3.38
C LYS A 147 3.47 0.88 -2.88
N ASP A 148 2.45 0.36 -2.21
CA ASP A 148 2.39 -1.00 -1.69
C ASP A 148 1.62 -1.89 -2.71
N TYR A 149 2.10 -1.95 -3.96
CA TYR A 149 1.36 -2.54 -5.08
C TYR A 149 0.93 -4.00 -4.86
N GLN A 150 1.81 -4.82 -4.27
CA GLN A 150 1.44 -6.21 -3.92
C GLN A 150 0.29 -6.26 -2.90
N GLN A 151 0.26 -5.32 -1.94
CA GLN A 151 -0.85 -5.20 -1.01
C GLN A 151 -2.16 -4.86 -1.72
N LEU A 152 -2.13 -3.89 -2.64
CA LEU A 152 -3.29 -3.51 -3.43
C LEU A 152 -3.83 -4.69 -4.27
N ALA A 153 -2.95 -5.45 -4.93
CA ALA A 153 -3.34 -6.64 -5.69
C ALA A 153 -3.94 -7.74 -4.78
N VAL A 154 -3.33 -7.99 -3.61
CA VAL A 154 -3.83 -8.95 -2.61
C VAL A 154 -5.22 -8.54 -2.10
N ILE A 155 -5.44 -7.24 -1.83
CA ILE A 155 -6.74 -6.73 -1.36
C ILE A 155 -7.79 -6.82 -2.46
N ARG A 156 -7.45 -6.51 -3.71
CA ARG A 156 -8.35 -6.70 -4.87
C ARG A 156 -8.79 -8.16 -5.02
N ARG A 157 -7.83 -9.10 -4.93
CA ARG A 157 -8.10 -10.55 -4.96
C ARG A 157 -9.02 -10.96 -3.81
N MET A 158 -8.71 -10.53 -2.58
CA MET A 158 -9.55 -10.81 -1.40
C MET A 158 -10.99 -10.30 -1.58
N VAL A 159 -11.17 -9.05 -2.03
CA VAL A 159 -12.50 -8.43 -2.21
C VAL A 159 -13.31 -9.17 -3.27
N ARG A 160 -12.69 -9.52 -4.40
CA ARG A 160 -13.35 -10.29 -5.45
C ARG A 160 -13.72 -11.70 -4.96
N ASP A 161 -12.79 -12.41 -4.34
CA ASP A 161 -12.97 -13.83 -3.97
C ASP A 161 -13.96 -13.99 -2.81
N LEU A 162 -14.04 -12.99 -1.91
CA LEU A 162 -15.04 -12.94 -0.83
C LEU A 162 -16.34 -12.24 -1.24
N ALA A 163 -16.51 -11.91 -2.53
CA ALA A 163 -17.69 -11.23 -3.08
C ALA A 163 -18.09 -9.96 -2.31
N MET A 164 -17.10 -9.20 -1.84
CA MET A 164 -17.34 -7.96 -1.11
C MET A 164 -17.76 -6.86 -2.09
N PRO A 165 -18.90 -6.17 -1.88
CA PRO A 165 -19.42 -5.15 -2.79
C PRO A 165 -18.68 -3.82 -2.60
N ILE A 166 -17.36 -3.82 -2.75
CA ILE A 166 -16.47 -2.69 -2.47
C ILE A 166 -15.64 -2.38 -3.72
N GLU A 167 -15.70 -1.14 -4.19
CA GLU A 167 -14.81 -0.63 -5.24
C GLU A 167 -13.42 -0.36 -4.65
N ILE A 168 -12.38 -1.02 -5.17
CA ILE A 168 -10.99 -0.84 -4.69
C ILE A 168 -10.20 0.05 -5.65
N LEU A 169 -9.91 1.27 -5.19
CA LEU A 169 -9.14 2.26 -5.94
C LEU A 169 -7.65 2.23 -5.55
N GLY A 170 -6.80 2.29 -6.58
CA GLY A 170 -5.37 2.53 -6.42
C GLY A 170 -5.07 4.02 -6.50
N GLY A 171 -4.51 4.58 -5.44
CA GLY A 171 -3.99 5.95 -5.43
C GLY A 171 -2.56 6.00 -5.95
N PRO A 172 -2.20 6.91 -6.87
CA PRO A 172 -0.86 6.99 -7.43
C PRO A 172 0.24 7.10 -6.37
N LEU A 173 1.38 6.46 -6.63
CA LEU A 173 2.58 6.58 -5.79
C LEU A 173 3.07 8.03 -5.79
N ILE A 174 3.17 8.64 -4.61
CA ILE A 174 3.74 9.98 -4.44
C ILE A 174 5.21 9.87 -4.06
N ARG A 175 6.06 10.59 -4.79
CA ARG A 175 7.48 10.76 -4.51
C ARG A 175 7.72 12.13 -3.90
N ASP A 176 8.77 12.22 -3.10
CA ASP A 176 9.34 13.47 -2.65
C ASP A 176 10.05 14.20 -3.82
N ASP A 177 10.43 15.46 -3.63
CA ASP A 177 11.06 16.29 -4.67
C ASP A 177 12.39 15.70 -5.16
N ASP A 178 13.03 14.90 -4.31
CA ASP A 178 14.27 14.21 -4.63
C ASP A 178 14.08 12.87 -5.38
N GLY A 179 12.83 12.42 -5.56
CA GLY A 179 12.43 11.20 -6.28
C GLY A 179 12.20 9.97 -5.39
N VAL A 180 12.53 10.03 -4.10
CA VAL A 180 12.29 8.90 -3.18
C VAL A 180 10.79 8.77 -2.89
N ALA A 181 10.25 7.56 -2.96
CA ALA A 181 8.84 7.31 -2.63
C ALA A 181 8.54 7.73 -1.17
N LEU A 182 7.44 8.45 -0.96
CA LEU A 182 7.05 8.86 0.40
C LEU A 182 6.70 7.65 1.25
N SER A 183 7.24 7.62 2.47
CA SER A 183 7.06 6.54 3.42
C SER A 183 7.32 7.05 4.83
N SER A 184 6.52 6.66 5.81
CA SER A 184 6.78 6.92 7.23
C SER A 184 8.18 6.41 7.66
N ARG A 185 8.69 5.35 7.02
CA ARG A 185 10.03 4.79 7.28
C ARG A 185 11.18 5.65 6.75
N ASN A 186 10.92 6.67 5.93
CA ASN A 186 11.98 7.58 5.46
C ASN A 186 12.61 8.38 6.62
N ALA A 187 11.91 8.54 7.74
CA ALA A 187 12.41 9.18 8.95
C ALA A 187 13.61 8.45 9.59
N TYR A 188 13.89 7.22 9.18
CA TYR A 188 15.02 6.43 9.67
C TYR A 188 16.30 6.59 8.84
N LEU A 189 16.22 7.26 7.68
CA LEU A 189 17.35 7.42 6.78
C LEU A 189 18.22 8.60 7.25
N ASP A 190 19.53 8.38 7.33
CA ASP A 190 20.48 9.49 7.38
C ASP A 190 20.64 10.17 6.00
N GLU A 191 21.40 11.25 5.94
CA GLU A 191 21.59 12.02 4.70
C GLU A 191 22.24 11.20 3.57
N ASP A 192 23.18 10.31 3.89
CA ASP A 192 23.85 9.48 2.89
C ASP A 192 22.90 8.40 2.36
N GLN A 193 22.22 7.70 3.28
CA GLN A 193 21.20 6.73 2.95
C GLN A 193 20.09 7.37 2.11
N ARG A 194 19.68 8.61 2.41
CA ARG A 194 18.67 9.33 1.63
C ARG A 194 19.15 9.63 0.21
N ARG A 195 20.40 10.08 0.03
CA ARG A 195 20.98 10.31 -1.30
C ARG A 195 21.01 9.01 -2.11
N ARG A 196 21.45 7.91 -1.50
CA ARG A 196 21.55 6.58 -2.11
C ARG A 196 20.18 5.99 -2.47
N ALA A 197 19.16 6.20 -1.63
CA ALA A 197 17.77 5.77 -1.89
C ALA A 197 17.20 6.25 -3.23
N ARG A 198 17.68 7.38 -3.75
CA ARG A 198 17.28 7.92 -5.06
C ARG A 198 17.59 6.96 -6.21
N SER A 199 18.59 6.09 -6.06
CA SER A 199 18.95 5.09 -7.09
C SER A 199 17.80 4.14 -7.41
N ILE A 200 16.94 3.83 -6.43
CA ILE A 200 15.78 2.94 -6.62
C ILE A 200 14.82 3.53 -7.65
N SER A 201 14.40 4.78 -7.43
CA SER A 201 13.50 5.50 -8.34
C SER A 201 14.10 5.67 -9.74
N ARG A 202 15.41 5.94 -9.82
CA ARG A 202 16.14 6.11 -11.09
C ARG A 202 16.26 4.81 -11.87
N ALA A 203 16.52 3.69 -11.19
CA ALA A 203 16.56 2.38 -11.84
C ALA A 203 15.18 1.97 -12.38
N LEU A 204 14.10 2.26 -11.63
CA LEU A 204 12.73 2.02 -12.07
C LEU A 204 12.32 2.93 -13.24
N ALA A 205 12.67 4.22 -13.20
CA ALA A 205 12.44 5.13 -14.33
C ALA A 205 13.17 4.65 -15.59
N TRP A 206 14.43 4.24 -15.44
CA TRP A 206 15.19 3.66 -16.54
C TRP A 206 14.53 2.39 -17.12
N LEU A 207 13.97 1.51 -16.28
CA LEU A 207 13.20 0.35 -16.75
C LEU A 207 11.98 0.78 -17.58
N ALA A 208 11.23 1.76 -17.10
CA ALA A 208 10.07 2.28 -17.83
C ALA A 208 10.48 2.84 -19.20
N ASP A 209 11.56 3.63 -19.26
CA ASP A 209 12.09 4.20 -20.51
C ASP A 209 12.60 3.12 -21.47
N ALA A 210 13.32 2.12 -20.96
CA ALA A 210 13.85 1.02 -21.78
C ALA A 210 12.71 0.19 -22.40
N VAL A 211 11.66 -0.09 -21.61
CA VAL A 211 10.47 -0.82 -22.10
C VAL A 211 9.68 0.01 -23.10
N ALA A 212 9.50 1.30 -22.86
CA ALA A 212 8.89 2.21 -23.83
C ALA A 212 9.71 2.31 -25.13
N GLY A 213 11.03 2.17 -25.04
CA GLY A 213 11.95 2.06 -26.18
C GLY A 213 11.95 0.71 -26.91
N GLY A 214 11.15 -0.26 -26.46
CA GLY A 214 10.97 -1.56 -27.12
C GLY A 214 11.82 -2.70 -26.55
N GLU A 215 12.58 -2.48 -25.48
CA GLU A 215 13.25 -3.58 -24.77
C GLU A 215 12.21 -4.41 -24.01
N VAL A 216 12.18 -5.72 -24.28
CA VAL A 216 11.16 -6.62 -23.71
C VAL A 216 11.73 -7.84 -23.00
N ASP A 217 13.04 -8.09 -23.12
CA ASP A 217 13.70 -9.21 -22.44
C ASP A 217 13.94 -8.88 -20.95
N VAL A 218 13.21 -9.56 -20.06
CA VAL A 218 13.19 -9.22 -18.64
C VAL A 218 14.54 -9.49 -17.97
N ALA A 219 15.23 -10.56 -18.35
CA ALA A 219 16.53 -10.91 -17.77
C ALA A 219 17.58 -9.81 -18.00
N THR A 220 17.66 -9.31 -19.24
CA THR A 220 18.56 -8.21 -19.62
C THR A 220 18.19 -6.91 -18.92
N LEU A 221 16.90 -6.56 -18.89
CA LEU A 221 16.39 -5.37 -18.22
C LEU A 221 16.74 -5.40 -16.72
N LEU A 222 16.47 -6.50 -16.03
CA LEU A 222 16.77 -6.65 -14.61
C LEU A 222 18.26 -6.58 -14.31
N ALA A 223 19.12 -7.22 -15.12
CA ALA A 223 20.57 -7.14 -14.94
C ALA A 223 21.08 -5.71 -15.02
N ARG A 224 20.62 -4.94 -16.03
CA ARG A 224 20.99 -3.54 -16.23
C ARG A 224 20.43 -2.63 -15.13
N ALA A 225 19.20 -2.88 -14.66
CA ALA A 225 18.60 -2.12 -13.58
C ALA A 225 19.32 -2.37 -12.25
N ARG A 226 19.70 -3.61 -11.93
CA ARG A 226 20.47 -3.94 -10.71
C ARG A 226 21.81 -3.22 -10.66
N ALA A 227 22.51 -3.10 -11.79
CA ALA A 227 23.77 -2.37 -11.88
C ALA A 227 23.65 -0.86 -11.61
N ARG A 228 22.44 -0.30 -11.61
CA ARG A 228 22.16 1.12 -11.32
C ARG A 228 21.80 1.37 -9.85
N LEU A 229 21.61 0.33 -9.06
CA LEU A 229 21.23 0.46 -7.66
C LEU A 229 22.46 0.70 -6.80
N ASP A 230 22.39 1.73 -5.96
CA ASP A 230 23.37 2.03 -4.92
C ASP A 230 22.68 1.84 -3.57
N VAL A 231 22.56 0.58 -3.16
CA VAL A 231 21.87 0.15 -1.93
C VAL A 231 22.71 -0.93 -1.26
N ASP A 232 22.54 -1.14 0.04
CA ASP A 232 23.37 -2.11 0.78
C ASP A 232 22.99 -3.55 0.43
N ARG A 233 21.70 -3.81 0.23
CA ARG A 233 21.19 -5.11 -0.18
C ARG A 233 19.89 -4.98 -0.96
N ILE A 234 19.83 -5.59 -2.13
CA ILE A 234 18.58 -5.77 -2.87
C ILE A 234 17.84 -6.96 -2.25
N ASP A 235 16.60 -6.73 -1.80
CA ASP A 235 15.71 -7.80 -1.35
C ASP A 235 15.07 -8.46 -2.58
N TYR A 236 14.45 -7.64 -3.44
CA TYR A 236 14.04 -8.06 -4.78
C TYR A 236 14.05 -6.89 -5.76
N LEU A 237 14.22 -7.22 -7.03
CA LEU A 237 13.90 -6.38 -8.18
C LEU A 237 13.35 -7.32 -9.25
N GLU A 238 12.06 -7.21 -9.55
CA GLU A 238 11.34 -8.13 -10.41
C GLU A 238 10.39 -7.38 -11.35
N ILE A 239 10.16 -7.96 -12.54
CA ILE A 239 9.13 -7.52 -13.48
C ILE A 239 8.08 -8.61 -13.54
N VAL A 240 6.84 -8.24 -13.24
CA VAL A 240 5.74 -9.19 -13.03
C VAL A 240 4.50 -8.80 -13.83
N ASP A 241 3.61 -9.78 -14.00
CA ASP A 241 2.23 -9.54 -14.38
C ASP A 241 1.54 -8.64 -13.33
N PRO A 242 0.83 -7.57 -13.73
CA PRO A 242 0.29 -6.59 -12.79
C PRO A 242 -0.89 -7.11 -11.95
N ASP A 243 -1.53 -8.21 -12.32
CA ASP A 243 -2.73 -8.75 -11.65
C ASP A 243 -2.42 -10.04 -10.87
N GLU A 244 -1.56 -10.91 -11.42
CA GLU A 244 -1.16 -12.19 -10.84
C GLU A 244 0.20 -12.16 -10.14
N LEU A 245 0.97 -11.07 -10.32
CA LEU A 245 2.29 -10.86 -9.73
C LEU A 245 3.29 -11.99 -9.99
N GLN A 246 3.05 -12.78 -11.03
CA GLN A 246 3.98 -13.81 -11.46
C GLN A 246 5.14 -13.19 -12.26
N PRO A 247 6.38 -13.64 -12.05
CA PRO A 247 7.53 -13.16 -12.82
C PRO A 247 7.33 -13.36 -14.32
N LEU A 248 7.67 -12.34 -15.10
CA LEU A 248 7.63 -12.40 -16.55
C LEU A 248 9.02 -12.76 -17.11
N ALA A 249 9.06 -13.61 -18.13
CA ALA A 249 10.28 -13.82 -18.92
C ALA A 249 10.43 -12.74 -20.01
N ARG A 250 9.31 -12.28 -20.55
CA ARG A 250 9.25 -11.28 -21.62
C ARG A 250 8.03 -10.38 -21.44
N ILE A 251 8.16 -9.10 -21.77
CA ILE A 251 7.07 -8.12 -21.71
C ILE A 251 6.34 -8.11 -23.05
N SER A 252 5.08 -8.53 -23.06
CA SER A 252 4.19 -8.52 -24.25
C SER A 252 2.93 -7.67 -24.06
N GLY A 253 2.75 -7.09 -22.87
CA GLY A 253 1.61 -6.27 -22.49
C GLY A 253 1.92 -5.46 -21.22
N PRO A 254 0.90 -4.95 -20.51
CA PRO A 254 1.10 -4.26 -19.23
C PRO A 254 1.92 -5.11 -18.26
N ALA A 255 2.93 -4.51 -17.63
CA ALA A 255 3.75 -5.15 -16.62
C ALA A 255 4.01 -4.19 -15.46
N ARG A 256 4.48 -4.71 -14.33
CA ARG A 256 4.92 -3.91 -13.17
C ARG A 256 6.34 -4.27 -12.81
N ALA A 257 7.23 -3.29 -12.69
CA ALA A 257 8.51 -3.48 -12.00
C ALA A 257 8.32 -3.15 -10.52
N LEU A 258 8.72 -4.06 -9.63
CA LEU A 258 8.73 -3.83 -8.19
C LEU A 258 10.14 -4.00 -7.63
N ALA A 259 10.50 -3.13 -6.69
CA ALA A 259 11.77 -3.14 -6.00
C ALA A 259 11.59 -3.10 -4.49
N ALA A 260 12.40 -3.87 -3.78
CA ALA A 260 12.65 -3.71 -2.36
C ALA A 260 14.14 -3.75 -2.10
N ALA A 261 14.64 -2.82 -1.29
CA ALA A 261 16.05 -2.71 -0.98
C ALA A 261 16.29 -2.18 0.43
N TRP A 262 17.46 -2.50 0.97
CA TRP A 262 17.90 -2.10 2.31
C TRP A 262 18.96 -1.02 2.23
N LEU A 263 18.80 0.00 3.07
CA LEU A 263 19.79 1.03 3.39
C LEU A 263 19.94 1.09 4.91
N GLY A 264 21.07 0.64 5.41
CA GLY A 264 21.28 0.31 6.81
C GLY A 264 20.23 -0.70 7.29
N ARG A 265 19.37 -0.24 8.21
CA ARG A 265 18.27 -1.04 8.77
C ARG A 265 16.92 -0.76 8.13
N THR A 266 16.86 0.20 7.21
CA THR A 266 15.62 0.68 6.61
C THR A 266 15.35 -0.07 5.32
N ARG A 267 14.24 -0.79 5.28
CA ARG A 267 13.75 -1.46 4.07
C ARG A 267 12.81 -0.52 3.32
N LEU A 268 13.21 -0.11 2.12
CA LEU A 268 12.40 0.70 1.22
C LEU A 268 11.76 -0.19 0.16
N ILE A 269 10.58 0.22 -0.30
CA ILE A 269 9.90 -0.39 -1.44
C ILE A 269 9.50 0.70 -2.42
N ASP A 270 9.47 0.32 -3.69
CA ASP A 270 9.09 1.19 -4.79
C ASP A 270 8.64 0.34 -5.98
N ASN A 271 7.91 0.93 -6.92
CA ASN A 271 7.47 0.24 -8.12
C ASN A 271 7.09 1.22 -9.24
N VAL A 272 6.97 0.71 -10.46
CA VAL A 272 6.52 1.49 -11.63
C VAL A 272 5.76 0.59 -12.61
N ALA A 273 4.75 1.15 -13.27
CA ALA A 273 4.10 0.51 -14.40
C ALA A 273 5.02 0.52 -15.63
N LEU A 274 5.07 -0.58 -16.36
CA LEU A 274 5.81 -0.72 -17.61
C LEU A 274 4.79 -0.90 -18.74
N VAL A 275 4.88 -0.03 -19.74
CA VAL A 275 4.00 -0.06 -20.91
C VAL A 275 4.89 -0.24 -22.13
N PRO A 276 4.92 -1.43 -22.77
CA PRO A 276 5.63 -1.58 -24.03
C PRO A 276 4.95 -0.74 -25.12
N PRO A 277 5.68 -0.28 -26.14
CA PRO A 277 5.07 0.38 -27.29
C PRO A 277 3.99 -0.53 -27.86
N SER A 278 2.82 0.05 -28.16
CA SER A 278 1.72 -0.69 -28.76
C SER A 278 2.23 -1.38 -30.01
N ALA A 279 2.09 -2.70 -30.10
CA ALA A 279 2.33 -3.39 -31.36
C ALA A 279 1.36 -2.76 -32.37
N HIS A 280 1.88 -1.97 -33.31
CA HIS A 280 1.10 -1.55 -34.47
C HIS A 280 0.55 -2.83 -35.11
N ARG A 281 -0.76 -3.07 -34.90
CA ARG A 281 -1.50 -4.09 -35.63
C ARG A 281 -1.84 -3.55 -37.01
#